data_AF-A0A961QFJ0-F1
#
_entry.id   AF-A0A961QFJ0-F1
#
_cell.length_a   1.000
_cell.length_b   1.000
_cell.length_c   1.000
_cell.angle_alpha   90.00
_cell.angle_beta   90.00
_cell.angle_gamma   90.00
#
_symmetry.space_group_name_H-M   'P 1'
#
loop_
_entity.id
_entity.type
_entity.pdbx_description
1 polymer ?
#
loop_
_entity_poly.entity_id
_entity_poly.type
_entity_poly.pdbx_seq_one_letter_code
_entity_poly.pdbx_strand_id
1 'polypeptide(L)' 'GLPFREAHHVTGSLVALAERKGCDLPDLTLAEMQTGHPGITQEVYSVLGVDNSVRSRVSYGGTAPSNVTAQLARWKERLA' A
#
# COMPACT_ATOMS: atom_id res chain seq x y z
N GLY A 1 16.06 -4.35 -4.53
CA GLY A 1 14.62 -4.15 -4.79
C GLY A 1 14.30 -4.64 -6.18
N LEU A 2 13.08 -5.09 -6.40
CA LEU A 2 12.57 -5.54 -7.70
C LEU A 2 12.33 -4.32 -8.62
N PRO A 3 12.67 -4.38 -9.93
CA PRO A 3 12.33 -3.30 -10.86
C PRO A 3 10.83 -3.01 -10.85
N PHE A 4 10.44 -1.74 -10.95
CA PHE A 4 9.03 -1.34 -10.82
C PHE A 4 8.10 -2.08 -11.78
N ARG A 5 8.51 -2.28 -13.03
CA ARG A 5 7.73 -3.01 -14.04
C ARG A 5 7.43 -4.44 -13.60
N GLU A 6 8.42 -5.10 -13.01
CA GLU A 6 8.31 -6.48 -12.55
C GLU A 6 7.47 -6.56 -11.27
N ALA A 7 7.69 -5.66 -10.31
CA ALA A 7 6.87 -5.55 -9.11
C ALA A 7 5.38 -5.28 -9.43
N HIS A 8 5.11 -4.43 -10.41
CA HIS A 8 3.76 -4.15 -10.89
C HIS A 8 3.11 -5.39 -11.53
N HIS A 9 3.89 -6.16 -12.31
CA HIS A 9 3.40 -7.40 -12.91
C HIS A 9 3.07 -8.46 -11.85
N VAL A 10 3.97 -8.67 -10.87
CA VAL A 10 3.75 -9.57 -9.72
C VAL A 10 2.47 -9.19 -8.97
N THR A 11 2.31 -7.90 -8.65
CA THR A 11 1.13 -7.40 -7.94
C THR A 11 -0.15 -7.66 -8.74
N GLY A 12 -0.13 -7.41 -10.06
CA GLY A 12 -1.28 -7.69 -10.93
C GLY A 12 -1.70 -9.17 -10.94
N SER A 13 -0.72 -10.08 -10.99
CA SER A 13 -0.99 -11.52 -10.93
C SER A 13 -1.61 -11.97 -9.60
N LEU A 14 -1.17 -11.38 -8.48
CA LEU A 14 -1.72 -11.65 -7.15
C LEU A 14 -3.12 -11.07 -6.97
N VAL A 15 -3.37 -9.86 -7.47
CA VAL A 15 -4.73 -9.28 -7.48
C VAL A 15 -5.69 -10.16 -8.29
N ALA A 16 -5.27 -10.63 -9.47
CA ALA A 16 -6.08 -11.55 -10.27
C ALA A 16 -6.33 -12.89 -9.55
N LEU A 17 -5.39 -13.36 -8.73
CA LEU A 17 -5.57 -14.56 -7.90
C LEU A 17 -6.61 -14.32 -6.79
N ALA A 18 -6.51 -13.20 -6.08
CA ALA A 18 -7.47 -12.81 -5.04
C ALA A 18 -8.89 -12.68 -5.62
N GLU A 19 -9.02 -12.02 -6.78
CA GLU A 19 -10.28 -11.89 -7.51
C GLU A 19 -10.89 -13.26 -7.85
N ARG A 20 -10.10 -14.20 -8.40
CA ARG A 20 -10.57 -15.57 -8.71
C ARG A 20 -11.03 -16.34 -7.46
N LYS A 21 -10.47 -16.04 -6.29
CA LYS A 21 -10.84 -16.64 -5.00
C LYS A 21 -12.01 -15.94 -4.31
N GLY A 22 -12.42 -14.77 -4.80
CA GLY A 22 -13.46 -13.95 -4.17
C GLY A 22 -13.04 -13.41 -2.79
N CYS A 23 -11.75 -13.12 -2.60
CA CYS A 23 -11.21 -12.53 -1.37
C CYS A 23 -10.40 -11.26 -1.67
N ASP A 24 -10.06 -10.49 -0.64
CA ASP A 24 -9.19 -9.35 -0.82
C ASP A 24 -7.72 -9.78 -0.92
N LEU A 25 -6.87 -8.90 -1.45
CA LEU A 25 -5.43 -9.16 -1.55
C LEU A 25 -4.79 -9.56 -0.20
N PRO A 26 -5.06 -8.88 0.94
CA PRO A 26 -4.48 -9.27 2.23
C PRO A 26 -4.92 -10.66 2.73
N ASP A 27 -5.97 -11.24 2.16
CA ASP A 27 -6.50 -12.54 2.57
C ASP A 27 -5.79 -13.73 1.89
N LEU A 28 -4.97 -13.47 0.86
CA LEU A 28 -4.12 -14.52 0.29
C LEU A 28 -3.12 -15.00 1.32
N THR A 29 -2.88 -16.31 1.37
CA THR A 29 -1.87 -16.91 2.25
C THR A 29 -0.45 -16.53 1.80
N LEU A 30 0.54 -16.64 2.69
CA LEU A 30 1.93 -16.32 2.34
C LEU A 30 2.43 -17.22 1.20
N ALA A 31 2.04 -18.49 1.21
CA ALA A 31 2.36 -19.43 0.13
C ALA A 31 1.80 -18.96 -1.22
N GLU A 32 0.55 -18.46 -1.24
CA GLU A 32 -0.07 -17.91 -2.45
C GLU A 32 0.62 -16.62 -2.92
N MET A 33 0.95 -15.72 -2.00
CA MET A 33 1.75 -14.53 -2.27
C MET A 33 3.09 -14.89 -2.93
N GLN A 34 3.77 -15.91 -2.39
CA GLN A 34 5.07 -16.38 -2.89
C GLN A 34 4.99 -17.02 -4.29
N THR A 35 3.80 -17.41 -4.77
CA THR A 35 3.64 -17.81 -6.18
C THR A 35 3.89 -16.65 -7.15
N GLY A 36 3.67 -15.41 -6.72
CA GLY A 36 3.97 -14.21 -7.51
C GLY A 36 5.45 -13.84 -7.46
N HIS A 37 6.08 -13.92 -6.30
CA HIS A 37 7.52 -13.70 -6.15
C HIS A 37 8.05 -14.32 -4.84
N PRO A 38 9.12 -15.14 -4.85
CA PRO A 38 9.60 -15.87 -3.67
C PRO A 38 10.14 -14.98 -2.55
N GLY A 39 10.52 -13.74 -2.88
CA GLY A 39 10.98 -12.75 -1.91
C GLY A 39 9.88 -12.09 -1.07
N ILE A 40 8.60 -12.43 -1.27
CA ILE A 40 7.52 -11.94 -0.40
C ILE A 40 7.59 -12.66 0.94
N THR A 41 7.57 -11.88 2.03
CA THR A 41 7.65 -12.35 3.41
C THR A 41 6.38 -12.01 4.18
N GLN A 42 6.27 -12.49 5.42
CA GLN A 42 5.16 -12.18 6.31
C GLN A 42 4.96 -10.68 6.57
N GLU A 43 6.00 -9.86 6.36
CA GLU A 43 5.93 -8.40 6.51
C GLU A 43 4.97 -7.75 5.51
N VAL A 44 4.61 -8.42 4.41
CA VAL A 44 3.65 -7.90 3.42
C VAL A 44 2.31 -7.52 4.06
N TYR A 45 1.84 -8.29 5.04
CA TYR A 45 0.57 -8.01 5.71
C TYR A 45 0.63 -6.76 6.61
N SER A 46 1.82 -6.30 6.96
CA SER A 46 1.99 -5.04 7.71
C SER A 46 1.83 -3.80 6.85
N VAL A 47 1.93 -3.92 5.52
CA VAL A 47 1.83 -2.80 4.58
C VAL A 47 0.54 -2.80 3.78
N LEU A 48 -0.11 -3.96 3.62
CA LEU A 48 -1.42 -4.07 3.00
C LEU A 48 -2.50 -3.56 3.96
N GLY A 49 -3.22 -2.51 3.55
CA GLY A 49 -4.30 -1.92 4.34
C GLY A 49 -4.50 -0.43 4.05
N VAL A 50 -5.73 0.06 4.21
CA VAL A 50 -6.09 1.45 3.92
C VAL A 50 -5.27 2.43 4.76
N ASP A 51 -5.19 2.21 6.07
CA ASP A 51 -4.41 3.06 6.97
C ASP A 51 -2.92 3.11 6.60
N ASN A 52 -2.33 1.97 6.25
CA ASN A 52 -0.93 1.88 5.84
C ASN A 52 -0.69 2.59 4.50
N SER A 53 -1.60 2.41 3.54
CA SER A 53 -1.58 3.09 2.24
C SER A 53 -1.58 4.60 2.42
N VAL A 54 -2.49 5.13 3.24
CA VAL A 54 -2.60 6.58 3.52
C VAL A 54 -1.37 7.09 4.27
N ARG A 55 -0.92 6.41 5.33
CA ARG A 55 0.28 6.80 6.10
C ARG A 55 1.55 6.86 5.25
N SER A 56 1.68 6.03 4.22
CA SER A 56 2.87 5.98 3.37
C SER A 56 3.07 7.22 2.48
N ARG A 57 2.03 8.03 2.25
CA ARG A 57 2.07 9.21 1.36
C ARG A 57 2.63 10.44 2.07
N VAL A 58 3.89 10.35 2.49
CA VAL A 58 4.58 11.35 3.33
C VAL A 58 5.17 12.53 2.55
N SER A 59 5.31 12.43 1.22
CA SER A 59 5.75 13.56 0.38
C SER A 59 4.90 14.81 0.62
N TYR A 60 5.47 16.00 0.43
CA TYR A 60 4.73 17.25 0.62
C TYR A 60 3.40 17.27 -0.14
N GLY A 61 2.31 17.56 0.57
CA GLY A 61 0.94 17.55 0.02
C GLY A 61 0.31 16.16 -0.09
N GLY A 62 1.01 15.09 0.27
CA GLY A 62 0.47 13.74 0.33
C GLY A 62 -0.52 13.54 1.47
N THR A 63 -1.23 12.41 1.45
CA THR A 63 -2.37 12.14 2.33
C THR A 63 -2.02 11.63 3.73
N ALA A 64 -0.72 11.52 4.07
CA ALA A 64 -0.33 11.10 5.41
C ALA A 64 -0.95 12.01 6.50
N PRO A 65 -1.39 11.46 7.66
CA PRO A 65 -2.01 12.27 8.72
C PRO A 65 -1.15 13.44 9.22
N SER A 66 0.18 13.28 9.24
CA SER A 66 1.12 14.35 9.56
C SER A 66 1.04 15.50 8.56
N ASN A 67 0.94 15.19 7.27
CA ASN A 67 0.76 16.18 6.21
C ASN A 67 -0.59 16.88 6.32
N VAL A 68 -1.68 16.14 6.56
CA VAL A 68 -3.01 16.73 6.76
C VAL A 68 -3.00 17.69 7.96
N THR A 69 -2.35 17.30 9.05
CA THR A 69 -2.20 18.16 10.25
C THR A 69 -1.41 19.44 9.94
N ALA A 70 -0.30 19.32 9.21
CA ALA A 70 0.50 20.48 8.79
C ALA A 70 -0.29 21.42 7.86
N GLN A 71 -1.04 20.86 6.92
CA GLN A 71 -1.90 21.63 6.01
C GLN A 71 -3.02 22.35 6.76
N LEU A 72 -3.63 21.69 7.75
CA LEU A 72 -4.65 22.29 8.62
C LEU A 72 -4.09 23.51 9.36
N ALA A 73 -2.91 23.38 9.98
CA ALA A 73 -2.28 24.49 10.71
C ALA A 73 -1.99 25.68 9.80
N ARG A 74 -1.39 25.42 8.63
CA ARG A 74 -1.05 26.45 7.64
C ARG A 74 -2.28 27.25 7.18
N TRP A 75 -3.39 26.56 6.89
CA TRP A 75 -4.59 27.22 6.40
C TRP A 75 -5.35 27.95 7.50
N LYS A 76 -5.30 27.47 8.75
CA LYS A 76 -5.82 28.22 9.90
C LYS A 76 -5.11 29.56 10.08
N GLU A 77 -3.79 29.59 9.94
CA GLU A 77 -3.01 30.82 10.04
C GLU A 77 -3.30 31.78 8.87
N ARG A 78 -3.37 31.25 7.64
CA ARG A 78 -3.56 32.07 6.43
C ARG A 78 -4.96 32.67 6.28
N LEU A 79 -5.98 32.06 6.88
CA LEU A 79 -7.38 32.48 6.78
C LEU A 79 -7.88 33.22 8.03
N ALA A 80 -7.05 33.37 9.05
CA ALA A 80 -7.31 34.25 10.20
C ALA A 80 -7.17 35.72 9.78
#